data_AF-A0A174EY86-F1
#
_entry.id   AF-A0A174EY86-F1
#
_cell.length_a   1.000
_cell.length_b   1.000
_cell.length_c   1.000
_cell.angle_alpha   90.00
_cell.angle_beta   90.00
_cell.angle_gamma   90.00
#
_symmetry.space_group_name_H-M   'P 1'
#
loop_
_entity.id
_entity.type
_entity.pdbx_description
1 polymer ?
#
loop_
_entity_poly.entity_id
_entity_poly.type
_entity_poly.pdbx_seq_one_letter_code
_entity_poly.pdbx_strand_id
1 'polypeptide(L)'
;MNKFESILFDYGRYVFVSVFRKAQEEERYEDCAVMRDIMQKYHIPCDTSLEDWRTDLWRCGYSGDVAINNLSVYMVEALTRAGYSNS
;
A
#
# COMPACT_ATOMS: atom_id res chain seq x y z
N MET A 1 1.70 -12.80 10.01
CA MET A 1 1.25 -11.96 8.88
C MET A 1 2.50 -11.45 8.18
N ASN A 2 2.56 -11.52 6.86
CA ASN A 2 3.68 -11.00 6.06
C ASN A 2 3.81 -9.47 6.25
N LYS A 3 5.04 -8.91 6.20
CA LYS A 3 5.26 -7.44 6.30
C LYS A 3 4.40 -6.65 5.30
N PHE A 4 4.26 -7.14 4.07
CA PHE A 4 3.45 -6.53 3.03
C PHE A 4 1.94 -6.68 3.28
N GLU A 5 1.50 -7.80 3.86
CA GLU A 5 0.11 -7.92 4.33
C GLU A 5 -0.17 -6.92 5.46
N SER A 6 0.78 -6.68 6.38
CA SER A 6 0.60 -5.64 7.40
C SER A 6 0.49 -4.24 6.81
N ILE A 7 1.28 -3.93 5.78
CA ILE A 7 1.17 -2.64 5.08
C ILE A 7 -0.23 -2.47 4.46
N LEU A 8 -0.76 -3.54 3.83
CA LEU A 8 -2.10 -3.52 3.25
C LEU A 8 -3.18 -3.25 4.31
N PHE A 9 -3.13 -3.94 5.45
CA PHE A 9 -4.18 -3.83 6.47
C PHE A 9 -4.09 -2.56 7.29
N ASP A 10 -2.88 -2.07 7.57
CA ASP A 10 -2.67 -0.89 8.39
C ASP A 10 -2.93 0.40 7.61
N TYR A 11 -2.56 0.45 6.32
CA TYR A 11 -2.58 1.68 5.52
C TYR A 11 -3.52 1.62 4.31
N GLY A 12 -3.97 0.44 3.92
CA GLY A 12 -4.89 0.25 2.80
C GLY A 12 -4.23 0.10 1.43
N ARG A 13 -5.08 -0.14 0.43
CA ARG A 13 -4.67 -0.58 -0.92
C ARG A 13 -3.78 0.42 -1.65
N TYR A 14 -4.05 1.71 -1.54
CA TYR A 14 -3.27 2.73 -2.25
C TYR A 14 -1.82 2.79 -1.78
N VAL A 15 -1.61 2.78 -0.46
CA VAL A 15 -0.26 2.78 0.13
C VAL A 15 0.48 1.49 -0.24
N PHE A 16 -0.21 0.34 -0.15
CA PHE A 16 0.35 -0.94 -0.58
C PHE A 16 0.78 -0.94 -2.06
N VAL A 17 -0.08 -0.47 -2.97
CA VAL A 17 0.22 -0.40 -4.42
C VAL A 17 1.38 0.56 -4.70
N SER A 18 1.49 1.63 -3.92
CA SER A 18 2.62 2.57 -4.04
C SER A 18 3.95 1.95 -3.60
N VAL A 19 3.95 1.16 -2.52
CA VAL A 19 5.12 0.35 -2.11
C VAL A 19 5.47 -0.68 -3.19
N PHE A 20 4.46 -1.29 -3.83
CA PHE A 20 4.69 -2.24 -4.93
C PHE A 20 5.38 -1.57 -6.12
N ARG A 21 4.93 -0.37 -6.51
CA ARG A 21 5.58 0.41 -7.58
C ARG A 21 7.03 0.74 -7.22
N LYS A 22 7.31 1.14 -5.98
CA LYS A 22 8.70 1.37 -5.52
C LYS A 22 9.55 0.10 -5.60
N ALA A 23 8.99 -1.05 -5.21
CA ALA A 23 9.67 -2.34 -5.33
C ALA A 23 9.99 -2.67 -6.81
N GLN A 24 9.11 -2.31 -7.74
CA GLN A 24 9.38 -2.47 -9.18
C GLN A 24 10.49 -1.53 -9.67
N GLU A 25 10.49 -0.27 -9.22
CA GLU A 25 11.52 0.72 -9.56
C GLU A 25 12.90 0.33 -9.04
N GLU A 26 12.98 -0.26 -7.85
CA GLU A 26 14.22 -0.75 -7.24
C GLU A 26 14.59 -2.19 -7.66
N GLU A 27 13.88 -2.76 -8.65
CA GLU A 27 14.13 -4.12 -9.17
C GLU A 27 14.12 -5.21 -8.08
N ARG A 28 13.28 -5.04 -7.05
CA ARG A 28 13.13 -5.96 -5.93
C ARG A 28 12.21 -7.12 -6.30
N TYR A 29 12.69 -7.99 -7.19
CA TYR A 29 11.88 -9.04 -7.83
C TYR A 29 11.19 -10.00 -6.86
N GLU A 30 11.86 -10.41 -5.78
CA GLU A 30 11.30 -11.30 -4.74
C GLU A 30 10.16 -10.62 -3.99
N ASP A 31 10.36 -9.36 -3.56
CA ASP A 31 9.34 -8.56 -2.91
C ASP A 31 8.14 -8.36 -3.85
N CYS A 32 8.39 -8.08 -5.14
CA CYS A 32 7.35 -7.96 -6.16
C CYS A 32 6.52 -9.25 -6.31
N ALA A 33 7.15 -10.42 -6.29
CA ALA A 33 6.46 -11.69 -6.39
C ALA A 33 5.53 -11.91 -5.17
N VAL A 34 6.03 -11.63 -3.97
CA VAL A 34 5.25 -11.72 -2.73
C VAL A 34 4.07 -10.74 -2.74
N MET A 35 4.29 -9.50 -3.18
CA MET A 35 3.22 -8.49 -3.24
C MET A 35 2.16 -8.85 -4.30
N ARG A 36 2.55 -9.43 -5.45
CA ARG A 36 1.58 -9.89 -6.46
C ARG A 36 0.67 -11.01 -5.94
N ASP A 37 1.21 -11.95 -5.17
CA ASP A 37 0.41 -13.00 -4.52
C ASP A 37 -0.66 -12.39 -3.60
N ILE A 38 -0.29 -11.39 -2.81
CA ILE A 38 -1.21 -10.64 -1.94
C ILE A 38 -2.27 -9.91 -2.77
N MET A 39 -1.88 -9.25 -3.87
CA MET A 39 -2.82 -8.56 -4.74
C MET A 39 -3.85 -9.51 -5.34
N GLN A 40 -3.42 -10.70 -5.75
CA GLN A 40 -4.32 -11.74 -6.24
C GLN A 40 -5.25 -12.25 -5.13
N LYS A 41 -4.69 -12.56 -3.96
CA LYS A 41 -5.44 -13.05 -2.79
C LYS A 41 -6.55 -12.08 -2.36
N TYR A 42 -6.27 -10.78 -2.32
CA TYR A 42 -7.21 -9.76 -1.86
C TYR A 42 -7.90 -8.95 -2.98
N HIS A 43 -7.71 -9.37 -4.23
CA HIS A 43 -8.33 -8.75 -5.42
C HIS A 43 -8.04 -7.24 -5.53
N ILE A 44 -6.77 -6.88 -5.37
CA ILE A 44 -6.31 -5.48 -5.36
C ILE A 44 -5.91 -5.04 -6.77
N PRO A 45 -6.57 -4.02 -7.35
CA PRO A 45 -6.20 -3.47 -8.65
C PRO A 45 -4.89 -2.65 -8.58
N CYS A 46 -4.01 -2.81 -9.57
CA CYS A 46 -2.75 -2.05 -9.69
C CYS A 46 -2.97 -0.55 -9.94
N ASP A 47 -4.15 -0.19 -10.45
CA ASP A 47 -4.60 1.14 -10.82
C ASP A 47 -5.45 1.80 -9.72
N THR A 48 -5.41 1.28 -8.49
CA THR A 48 -6.08 1.90 -7.32
C THR A 48 -5.75 3.39 -7.23
N SER A 49 -6.77 4.24 -7.37
CA SER A 49 -6.64 5.69 -7.23
C SER A 49 -6.77 6.14 -5.77
N LEU A 50 -6.43 7.41 -5.50
CA LEU A 50 -6.68 8.02 -4.19
C LEU A 50 -8.18 8.07 -3.85
N GLU A 51 -9.03 8.27 -4.86
CA GLU A 51 -10.49 8.31 -4.67
C GLU A 51 -11.06 6.92 -4.35
N ASP A 52 -10.55 5.87 -5.00
CA ASP A 52 -10.91 4.49 -4.67
C ASP A 52 -10.56 4.16 -3.23
N TRP A 53 -9.35 4.55 -2.80
CA TRP A 53 -8.89 4.35 -1.42
C TRP A 53 -9.70 5.14 -0.41
N ARG A 54 -10.03 6.41 -0.71
CA ARG A 54 -10.92 7.22 0.12
C ARG A 54 -12.28 6.54 0.31
N THR A 55 -12.82 6.01 -0.79
CA THR A 55 -14.11 5.31 -0.80
C THR A 55 -14.05 4.00 0.01
N ASP A 56 -12.97 3.23 -0.13
CA ASP A 56 -12.76 2.00 0.63
C ASP A 56 -12.64 2.25 2.12
N LEU A 57 -11.90 3.30 2.52
CA LEU A 57 -11.79 3.70 3.92
C LEU A 57 -13.14 4.10 4.50
N TRP A 58 -13.93 4.88 3.75
CA TRP A 58 -15.27 5.27 4.17
C TRP A 58 -16.21 4.07 4.32
N ARG A 59 -16.18 3.10 3.39
CA ARG A 59 -16.94 1.85 3.48
C ARG A 59 -16.60 1.04 4.73
N CYS A 60 -15.36 1.12 5.19
CA CYS A 60 -14.88 0.47 6.41
C CYS A 60 -15.14 1.30 7.68
N GLY A 61 -15.82 2.45 7.60
CA GLY A 61 -16.10 3.32 8.74
C GLY A 61 -14.95 4.25 9.14
N TYR A 62 -13.89 4.35 8.34
CA TYR A 62 -12.78 5.26 8.56
C TYR A 62 -12.98 6.60 7.85
N SER A 63 -12.33 7.66 8.36
CA SER A 63 -12.30 8.94 7.66
C SER A 63 -11.25 8.91 6.54
N GLY A 64 -11.73 8.82 5.30
CA GLY A 64 -10.86 8.91 4.12
C GLY A 64 -10.09 10.24 4.04
N ASP A 65 -10.71 11.35 4.45
CA ASP A 65 -10.06 12.67 4.50
C ASP A 65 -8.89 12.71 5.47
N VAL A 66 -9.06 12.16 6.67
CA VAL A 66 -7.97 12.06 7.66
C VAL A 66 -6.85 11.18 7.12
N ALA A 67 -7.16 10.06 6.46
CA ALA A 67 -6.15 9.19 5.89
C ALA A 67 -5.37 9.86 4.75
N ILE A 68 -6.05 10.60 3.86
CA ILE A 68 -5.40 11.37 2.79
C ILE A 68 -4.48 12.44 3.37
N ASN A 69 -4.92 13.16 4.39
CA ASN A 69 -4.11 14.18 5.06
C ASN A 69 -2.84 13.60 5.72
N ASN A 70 -2.86 12.31 6.08
CA ASN A 70 -1.71 11.59 6.66
C ASN A 70 -0.97 10.70 5.66
N LEU A 71 -1.32 10.76 4.37
CA LEU A 71 -0.78 9.84 3.34
C LEU A 71 0.75 9.88 3.27
N SER A 72 1.36 11.07 3.37
CA SER A 72 2.82 11.20 3.33
C SER A 72 3.50 10.44 4.47
N VAL A 73 2.92 10.50 5.67
CA VAL A 73 3.40 9.76 6.84
C VAL A 73 3.25 8.25 6.61
N TYR A 74 2.08 7.81 6.14
CA TYR A 74 1.83 6.39 5.86
C TYR A 74 2.77 5.83 4.80
N MET A 75 3.08 6.61 3.77
CA MET A 75 4.05 6.24 2.74
C MET A 75 5.45 6.06 3.33
N VAL A 76 5.91 7.02 4.14
CA VAL A 76 7.22 6.95 4.81
C VAL A 76 7.33 5.72 5.70
N GLU A 77 6.31 5.46 6.52
CA GLU A 77 6.29 4.31 7.43
C GLU A 77 6.23 2.98 6.66
N ALA A 78 5.39 2.90 5.63
CA ALA A 78 5.23 1.69 4.82
C ALA A 78 6.52 1.34 4.04
N LEU A 79 7.17 2.34 3.43
CA LEU A 79 8.45 2.16 2.73
C LEU A 79 9.56 1.72 3.70
N THR A 80 9.66 2.38 4.86
CA THR A 80 10.59 1.99 5.92
C THR A 80 10.37 0.55 6.37
N ARG A 81 9.11 0.14 6.56
CA ARG A 81 8.74 -1.23 6.94
C ARG A 81 9.03 -2.25 5.85
N ALA A 82 8.90 -1.86 4.58
CA ALA A 82 9.25 -2.70 3.44
C ALA A 82 10.78 -2.85 3.28
N GLY A 83 11.56 -1.92 3.83
CA GLY A 83 13.01 -1.85 3.73
C GLY A 83 13.49 -1.03 2.53
N TYR A 84 12.70 -0.03 2.12
CA TYR A 84 13.01 0.88 1.02
C TYR A 84 13.38 2.27 1.57
N SER A 85 14.33 2.92 0.90
CA SER A 85 14.78 4.26 1.27
C SER A 85 13.80 5.30 0.71
N ASN A 86 13.48 6.32 1.53
CA ASN A 86 12.85 7.55 1.04
C ASN A 86 13.92 8.41 0.36
N SER A 87 14.38 7.99 -0.83
CA SER A 87 15.22 8.80 -1.71
C SER A 87 14.38 9.75 -2.54
#